data_AF-A0A3D3JIL3-F1
#
_entry.id   AF-A0A3D3JIL3-F1
#
_cell.length_a   1.000
_cell.length_b   1.000
_cell.length_c   1.000
_cell.angle_alpha   90.00
_cell.angle_beta   90.00
_cell.angle_gamma   90.00
#
_symmetry.space_group_name_H-M   'P 1'
#
loop_
_entity.id
_entity.type
_entity.pdbx_description
1 polymer ?
#
loop_
_entity_poly.entity_id
_entity_poly.type
_entity_poly.pdbx_seq_one_letter_code
_entity_poly.pdbx_strand_id
1 'polypeptide(L)'
;QMLEDFLKQREEAEKRDHRKLGKELELFMISQNIGGGLPVWLPNGTIVRRRLEDFIKEELVKRGYVEVMTPHIGNLNLYRTSGHYPYYAESQFAPITVEDEEYLLKPMNCPHHHQIYSSKPRSYRDLPVRLAEFGTVYRYEQSGELNGLSRVRGFTQDDAHI
;
A
#
# COMPACT_ATOMS: atom_id res chain seq x y z
N GLN A 1 7.02 22.61 36.50
CA GLN A 1 7.83 21.45 36.11
C GLN A 1 7.10 20.42 35.23
N MET A 2 6.30 19.48 35.75
CA MET A 2 5.72 18.40 34.90
C MET A 2 4.88 18.91 33.72
N LEU A 3 4.10 19.99 33.92
CA LEU A 3 3.32 20.62 32.85
C LEU A 3 4.21 21.28 31.80
N GLU A 4 5.26 21.99 32.21
CA GLU A 4 6.18 22.67 31.29
C GLU A 4 6.97 21.65 30.46
N ASP A 5 7.42 20.57 31.09
CA ASP A 5 8.13 19.48 30.40
C ASP A 5 7.21 18.78 29.39
N PHE A 6 5.94 18.54 29.76
CA PHE A 6 4.93 18.00 28.83
C PHE A 6 4.66 18.94 27.65
N LEU A 7 4.48 20.24 27.90
CA LEU A 7 4.25 21.23 26.85
C LEU A 7 5.45 21.34 25.91
N LYS A 8 6.68 21.30 26.46
CA LYS A 8 7.91 21.29 25.66
C LYS A 8 8.02 20.04 24.78
N GLN A 9 7.67 18.86 25.31
CA GLN A 9 7.65 17.61 24.51
C GLN A 9 6.63 17.69 23.37
N ARG A 10 5.44 18.26 23.63
CA ARG A 10 4.43 18.48 22.58
C ARG A 10 4.91 19.43 21.49
N GLU A 11 5.55 20.54 21.86
CA GLU A 11 6.10 21.49 20.90
C GLU A 11 7.18 20.85 20.00
N GLU A 12 8.07 20.05 20.60
CA GLU A 12 9.09 19.31 19.85
C GLU A 12 8.50 18.24 18.93
N ALA A 13 7.41 17.58 19.33
CA ALA A 13 6.68 16.65 18.48
C ALA A 13 6.03 17.35 17.29
N GLU A 14 5.38 18.50 17.51
CA GLU A 14 4.74 19.30 16.45
C GLU A 14 5.75 19.81 15.40
N LYS A 15 6.99 20.14 15.81
CA LYS A 15 8.06 20.51 14.89
C LYS A 15 8.49 19.37 13.96
N ARG A 16 8.26 18.11 14.34
CA ARG A 16 8.68 16.91 13.60
C ARG A 16 7.54 16.19 12.91
N ASP A 17 6.36 16.81 12.87
CA ASP A 17 5.21 16.29 12.16
C ASP A 17 5.51 16.21 10.66
N HIS A 18 5.40 15.01 10.08
CA HIS A 18 5.69 14.77 8.65
C HIS A 18 4.76 15.55 7.73
N ARG A 19 3.59 16.00 8.19
CA ARG A 19 2.68 16.84 7.41
C ARG A 19 3.20 18.26 7.29
N LYS A 20 3.80 18.77 8.36
CA LYS A 20 4.47 20.07 8.37
C LYS A 20 5.72 20.03 7.49
N LEU A 21 6.62 19.09 7.77
CA LEU A 21 7.85 18.91 7.00
C LEU A 21 7.57 18.54 5.54
N GLY A 22 6.56 17.72 5.29
CA GLY A 22 6.17 17.31 3.94
C GLY A 22 5.73 18.47 3.06
N LYS A 23 5.10 19.50 3.66
CA LYS A 23 4.76 20.75 2.99
C LYS A 23 5.98 21.66 2.84
N GLU A 24 6.74 21.87 3.91
CA GLU A 24 7.91 22.76 3.92
C GLU A 24 9.02 22.30 2.95
N LEU A 25 9.17 20.99 2.78
CA LEU A 25 10.19 20.38 1.92
C LEU A 25 9.64 19.91 0.57
N GLU A 26 8.37 20.19 0.28
CA GLU A 26 7.70 19.81 -0.97
C GLU A 26 7.82 18.30 -1.28
N LEU A 27 7.59 17.46 -0.26
CA LEU A 27 7.70 16.00 -0.40
C LEU A 27 6.42 15.38 -0.95
N PHE A 28 5.27 15.83 -0.46
CA PHE A 28 3.97 15.34 -0.90
C PHE A 28 2.90 16.41 -0.71
N MET A 29 1.79 16.25 -1.44
CA MET A 29 0.59 17.05 -1.26
C MET A 29 -0.63 16.15 -1.09
N ILE A 30 -1.64 16.66 -0.37
CA ILE A 30 -2.96 16.06 -0.28
C ILE A 30 -3.94 17.10 -0.80
N SER A 31 -4.72 16.74 -1.82
CA SER A 31 -5.68 17.64 -2.47
C SER A 31 -7.08 17.07 -2.36
N GLN A 32 -8.03 17.90 -1.93
CA GLN A 32 -9.46 17.51 -1.89
C GLN A 32 -10.00 17.19 -3.30
N ASN A 33 -9.46 17.84 -4.33
CA ASN A 33 -9.85 17.56 -5.73
C ASN A 33 -9.39 16.18 -6.21
N ILE A 34 -8.38 15.59 -5.54
CA ILE A 34 -7.88 14.25 -5.85
C ILE A 34 -8.57 13.22 -4.95
N GLY A 35 -8.74 13.54 -3.66
CA GLY A 35 -9.46 12.73 -2.69
C GLY A 35 -8.68 12.57 -1.38
N GLY A 36 -9.42 12.54 -0.27
CA GLY A 36 -8.85 12.31 1.05
C GLY A 36 -8.14 10.95 1.14
N GLY A 37 -6.93 10.95 1.70
CA GLY A 37 -6.15 9.73 1.90
C GLY A 37 -5.45 9.24 0.62
N LEU A 38 -5.39 10.06 -0.43
CA LEU A 38 -4.66 9.78 -1.67
C LEU A 38 -3.52 10.80 -1.83
N PRO A 39 -2.40 10.64 -1.12
CA PRO A 39 -1.29 11.58 -1.20
C PRO A 39 -0.61 11.51 -2.58
N VAL A 40 -0.24 12.67 -3.10
CA VAL A 40 0.56 12.80 -4.31
C VAL A 40 2.00 13.05 -3.91
N TRP A 41 2.90 12.20 -4.38
CA TRP A 41 4.33 12.40 -4.22
C TRP A 41 4.80 13.51 -5.16
N LEU A 42 5.37 14.56 -4.58
CA LEU A 42 6.00 15.66 -5.31
C LEU A 42 7.43 15.24 -5.72
N PRO A 43 8.15 16.01 -6.57
CA PRO A 43 9.48 15.61 -7.05
C PRO A 43 10.46 15.20 -5.94
N ASN A 44 10.56 15.99 -4.86
CA ASN A 44 11.49 15.69 -3.75
C ASN A 44 11.11 14.40 -3.02
N GLY A 45 9.82 14.20 -2.73
CA GLY A 45 9.36 12.96 -2.08
C GLY A 45 9.48 11.75 -2.99
N THR A 46 9.28 11.93 -4.31
CA THR A 46 9.46 10.87 -5.29
C THR A 46 10.91 10.38 -5.32
N ILE A 47 11.89 11.29 -5.24
CA ILE A 47 13.32 10.92 -5.15
C ILE A 47 13.58 10.07 -3.91
N VAL A 48 13.08 10.49 -2.74
CA VAL A 48 13.24 9.74 -1.49
C VAL A 48 12.61 8.35 -1.60
N ARG A 49 11.37 8.29 -2.10
CA ARG A 49 10.65 7.04 -2.31
C ARG A 49 11.41 6.08 -3.24
N ARG A 50 11.88 6.56 -4.38
CA ARG A 50 12.63 5.73 -5.34
C ARG A 50 13.92 5.18 -4.76
N ARG A 51 14.67 5.98 -4.00
CA ARG A 51 15.87 5.49 -3.31
C ARG A 51 15.58 4.35 -2.34
N LEU A 52 14.44 4.40 -1.63
CA LEU A 52 14.01 3.32 -0.75
C LEU A 52 13.58 2.08 -1.52
N GLU A 53 12.78 2.26 -2.59
CA GLU A 53 12.36 1.16 -3.48
C GLU A 53 13.58 0.46 -4.10
N ASP A 54 14.54 1.21 -4.64
CA ASP A 54 15.76 0.68 -5.25
C ASP A 54 16.59 -0.13 -4.23
N PHE A 55 16.76 0.40 -3.01
CA PHE A 55 17.45 -0.31 -1.93
C PHE A 55 16.77 -1.64 -1.59
N ILE A 56 15.45 -1.64 -1.40
CA ILE A 56 14.69 -2.85 -1.08
C ILE A 56 14.75 -3.84 -2.24
N LYS A 57 14.64 -3.37 -3.48
CA LYS A 57 14.73 -4.19 -4.69
C LYS A 57 16.05 -4.92 -4.80
N GLU A 58 17.16 -4.23 -4.53
CA GLU A 58 18.48 -4.86 -4.49
C GLU A 58 18.56 -5.97 -3.43
N GLU A 59 18.01 -5.73 -2.23
CA GLU A 59 18.00 -6.71 -1.15
C GLU A 59 17.10 -7.93 -1.45
N LEU A 60 15.95 -7.71 -2.08
CA LEU A 60 15.05 -8.77 -2.54
C LEU A 60 15.74 -9.69 -3.55
N VAL A 61 16.44 -9.13 -4.54
CA VAL A 61 17.18 -9.90 -5.55
C VAL A 61 18.29 -10.72 -4.90
N LYS A 62 19.08 -10.13 -4.00
CA LYS A 62 20.15 -10.84 -3.26
C LYS A 62 19.62 -12.04 -2.45
N ARG A 63 18.36 -11.97 -2.00
CA ARG A 63 17.70 -13.01 -1.20
C ARG A 63 16.88 -14.00 -2.03
N GLY A 64 16.94 -13.89 -3.37
CA GLY A 64 16.27 -14.82 -4.28
C GLY A 64 14.75 -14.63 -4.37
N TYR A 65 14.24 -13.41 -4.09
CA TYR A 65 12.88 -13.04 -4.43
C TYR A 65 12.78 -12.73 -5.93
N VAL A 66 11.63 -13.06 -6.51
CA VAL A 66 11.29 -12.77 -7.90
C VAL A 66 10.24 -11.68 -7.90
N GLU A 67 10.62 -10.52 -8.43
CA GLU A 67 9.70 -9.39 -8.56
C GLU A 67 8.62 -9.70 -9.61
N VAL A 68 7.37 -9.41 -9.27
CA VAL A 68 6.20 -9.53 -10.14
C VAL A 68 5.40 -8.23 -10.09
N MET A 69 4.49 -8.05 -11.04
CA MET A 69 3.59 -6.91 -11.09
C MET A 69 2.17 -7.42 -11.33
N THR A 70 1.23 -7.01 -10.49
CA THR A 70 -0.17 -7.45 -10.59
C THR A 70 -1.11 -6.25 -10.76
N PRO A 71 -2.27 -6.44 -11.43
CA PRO A 71 -3.23 -5.37 -11.64
C PRO A 71 -3.71 -4.69 -10.35
N HIS A 72 -4.24 -3.46 -10.46
CA HIS A 72 -4.83 -2.72 -9.34
C HIS A 72 -6.30 -3.11 -9.04
N ILE A 73 -6.95 -3.76 -10.00
CA ILE A 73 -8.31 -4.28 -9.88
C ILE A 73 -8.30 -5.79 -10.13
N GLY A 74 -9.22 -6.51 -9.50
CA GLY A 74 -9.44 -7.93 -9.75
C GLY A 74 -10.93 -8.24 -9.79
N ASN A 75 -11.31 -9.30 -10.50
CA ASN A 75 -12.70 -9.78 -10.49
C ASN A 75 -13.12 -10.10 -9.05
N LEU A 76 -14.34 -9.73 -8.66
CA LEU A 76 -14.84 -9.91 -7.30
C LEU A 76 -14.76 -11.38 -6.83
N ASN A 77 -14.92 -12.33 -7.75
CA ASN A 77 -14.80 -13.76 -7.47
C ASN A 77 -13.41 -14.14 -6.92
N LEU A 78 -12.32 -13.47 -7.35
CA LEU A 78 -10.99 -13.69 -6.80
C LEU A 78 -10.95 -13.43 -5.29
N TYR A 79 -11.63 -12.37 -4.84
CA TYR A 79 -11.71 -11.99 -3.44
C TYR A 79 -12.70 -12.85 -2.66
N ARG A 80 -13.74 -13.36 -3.31
CA ARG A 80 -14.62 -14.38 -2.72
C ARG A 80 -13.87 -15.69 -2.48
N THR A 81 -13.14 -16.18 -3.48
CA THR A 81 -12.33 -17.40 -3.39
C THR A 81 -11.25 -17.30 -2.33
N SER A 82 -10.60 -16.13 -2.20
CA SER A 82 -9.58 -15.92 -1.17
C SER A 82 -10.14 -15.59 0.22
N GLY A 83 -11.47 -15.46 0.37
CA GLY A 83 -12.11 -15.10 1.65
C GLY A 83 -12.00 -13.62 2.03
N HIS A 84 -11.53 -12.76 1.14
CA HIS A 84 -11.49 -11.31 1.38
C HIS A 84 -12.83 -10.61 1.14
N TYR A 85 -13.77 -11.30 0.50
CA TYR A 85 -15.14 -10.85 0.32
C TYR A 85 -16.11 -11.98 0.71
N PRO A 86 -17.18 -11.71 1.49
CA PRO A 86 -17.61 -10.41 1.99
C PRO A 86 -17.01 -9.98 3.33
N TYR A 87 -16.17 -10.81 3.98
CA TYR A 87 -15.77 -10.60 5.37
C TYR A 87 -15.04 -9.27 5.66
N TYR A 88 -14.36 -8.70 4.66
CA TYR A 88 -13.67 -7.42 4.77
C TYR A 88 -14.34 -6.30 3.96
N ALA A 89 -15.54 -6.51 3.43
CA ALA A 89 -16.21 -5.60 2.50
C ALA A 89 -16.38 -4.18 3.08
N GLU A 90 -16.62 -4.04 4.39
CA GLU A 90 -16.77 -2.73 5.05
C GLU A 90 -15.47 -1.89 5.02
N SER A 91 -14.31 -2.53 4.91
CA SER A 91 -12.99 -1.90 4.82
C SER A 91 -12.46 -1.79 3.38
N GLN A 92 -13.29 -2.12 2.40
CA GLN A 92 -12.94 -2.12 0.98
C GLN A 92 -13.71 -1.03 0.22
N PHE A 93 -13.15 -0.58 -0.89
CA PHE A 93 -13.92 0.27 -1.81
C PHE A 93 -15.08 -0.51 -2.40
N ALA A 94 -16.17 0.18 -2.74
CA ALA A 94 -17.30 -0.43 -3.40
C ALA A 94 -16.86 -1.12 -4.71
N PRO A 95 -17.41 -2.30 -5.04
CA PRO A 95 -17.18 -2.93 -6.33
C PRO A 95 -17.54 -2.00 -7.50
N ILE A 96 -16.77 -2.10 -8.57
CA ILE A 96 -17.00 -1.44 -9.85
C ILE A 96 -17.69 -2.45 -10.75
N THR A 97 -18.93 -2.15 -11.17
CA THR A 97 -19.66 -2.99 -12.12
C THR A 97 -19.33 -2.56 -13.55
N VAL A 98 -18.92 -3.53 -14.38
CA VAL A 98 -18.67 -3.36 -15.80
C VAL A 98 -19.39 -4.48 -16.52
N GLU A 99 -20.42 -4.14 -17.29
CA GLU A 99 -21.32 -5.12 -17.93
C GLU A 99 -21.92 -6.09 -16.88
N ASP A 100 -21.70 -7.39 -17.06
CA ASP A 100 -22.17 -8.45 -16.14
C ASP A 100 -21.11 -8.85 -15.09
N GLU A 101 -19.99 -8.12 -15.01
CA GLU A 101 -18.89 -8.43 -14.11
C GLU A 101 -18.69 -7.37 -13.02
N GLU A 102 -18.27 -7.81 -11.84
CA GLU A 102 -17.90 -6.96 -10.72
C GLU A 102 -16.40 -7.03 -10.47
N TYR A 103 -15.78 -5.86 -10.29
CA TYR A 103 -14.37 -5.70 -10.00
C TYR A 103 -14.16 -5.00 -8.67
N LEU A 104 -13.06 -5.29 -7.99
CA LEU A 104 -12.69 -4.63 -6.74
C LEU A 104 -11.28 -4.05 -6.88
N LEU A 105 -11.09 -2.81 -6.42
CA LEU A 105 -9.74 -2.28 -6.16
C LEU A 105 -9.06 -3.18 -5.13
N LYS A 106 -7.86 -3.68 -5.45
CA LYS A 106 -7.21 -4.69 -4.60
C LYS A 106 -6.92 -4.14 -3.21
N PRO A 107 -7.42 -4.76 -2.12
CA PRO A 107 -7.08 -4.36 -0.76
C PRO A 107 -5.74 -4.96 -0.28
N MET A 108 -5.21 -5.91 -1.04
CA MET A 108 -3.96 -6.64 -0.81
C MET A 108 -3.50 -7.37 -2.09
N ASN A 109 -2.23 -7.76 -2.15
CA ASN A 109 -1.66 -8.42 -3.34
C ASN A 109 -1.79 -9.95 -3.29
N CYS A 110 -2.00 -10.56 -2.11
CA CYS A 110 -1.96 -12.01 -1.88
C CYS A 110 -2.77 -12.83 -2.91
N PRO A 111 -4.06 -12.51 -3.19
CA PRO A 111 -4.86 -13.28 -4.13
C PRO A 111 -4.27 -13.29 -5.55
N HIS A 112 -3.60 -12.23 -5.96
CA HIS A 112 -2.95 -12.16 -7.28
C HIS A 112 -1.65 -12.97 -7.31
N HIS A 113 -0.86 -12.94 -6.22
CA HIS A 113 0.35 -13.76 -6.11
C HIS A 113 0.01 -15.25 -6.10
N HIS A 114 -1.14 -15.65 -5.54
CA HIS A 114 -1.66 -17.01 -5.66
C HIS A 114 -1.96 -17.41 -7.11
N GLN A 115 -2.50 -16.51 -7.94
CA GLN A 115 -2.73 -16.78 -9.37
C GLN A 115 -1.41 -16.95 -10.13
N ILE A 116 -0.38 -16.17 -9.79
CA ILE A 116 0.96 -16.36 -10.37
C ILE A 116 1.52 -17.72 -9.96
N TYR A 117 1.39 -18.09 -8.69
CA TYR A 117 1.86 -19.39 -8.20
C TYR A 117 1.13 -20.55 -8.91
N SER A 118 -0.19 -20.46 -9.08
CA SER A 118 -1.01 -21.50 -9.71
C SER A 118 -0.90 -21.57 -11.24
N SER A 119 -0.30 -20.56 -11.89
CA SER A 119 -0.18 -20.48 -13.35
C SER A 119 0.57 -21.64 -14.00
N LYS A 120 1.37 -22.39 -13.24
CA LYS A 120 2.04 -23.61 -13.70
C LYS A 120 2.28 -24.61 -12.57
N PRO A 121 2.34 -25.92 -12.88
CA PRO A 121 2.74 -26.93 -11.91
C PRO A 121 4.15 -26.66 -11.35
N ARG A 122 4.37 -27.04 -10.09
CA ARG A 122 5.66 -26.91 -9.39
C ARG A 122 6.07 -28.23 -8.76
N SER A 123 7.35 -28.56 -8.85
CA SER A 123 7.97 -29.65 -8.10
C SER A 123 8.30 -29.19 -6.68
N TYR A 124 8.40 -30.12 -5.73
CA TYR A 124 8.95 -29.83 -4.40
C TYR A 124 10.38 -29.24 -4.48
N ARG A 125 11.11 -29.53 -5.57
CA ARG A 125 12.46 -28.99 -5.82
C ARG A 125 12.47 -27.53 -6.28
N ASP A 126 11.35 -27.03 -6.79
CA ASP A 126 11.20 -25.62 -7.18
C ASP A 126 10.94 -24.72 -5.97
N LEU A 127 10.67 -25.32 -4.80
CA LEU A 127 10.45 -24.60 -3.56
C LEU A 127 11.77 -24.34 -2.83
N PRO A 128 11.86 -23.21 -2.10
CA PRO A 128 10.84 -22.17 -1.91
C PRO A 128 10.72 -21.19 -3.10
N VAL A 129 9.49 -20.89 -3.52
CA VAL A 129 9.18 -19.78 -4.43
C VAL A 129 9.03 -18.53 -3.60
N ARG A 130 9.52 -17.38 -4.08
CA ARG A 130 9.41 -16.11 -3.38
C ARG A 130 8.97 -15.05 -4.36
N LEU A 131 7.73 -14.61 -4.27
CA LEU A 131 7.19 -13.54 -5.10
C LEU A 131 7.24 -12.24 -4.30
N ALA A 132 7.73 -11.17 -4.90
CA ALA A 132 7.72 -9.84 -4.30
C ALA A 132 7.10 -8.83 -5.27
N GLU A 133 6.45 -7.80 -4.73
CA GLU A 133 5.86 -6.73 -5.52
C GLU A 133 5.85 -5.45 -4.68
N PHE A 134 6.24 -4.32 -5.27
CA PHE A 134 5.88 -3.01 -4.75
C PHE A 134 4.39 -2.73 -5.04
N GLY A 135 3.54 -3.49 -4.36
CA GLY A 135 2.13 -3.65 -4.68
C GLY A 135 1.29 -2.53 -4.12
N THR A 136 0.70 -1.73 -5.01
CA THR A 136 -0.19 -0.63 -4.60
C THR A 136 -1.60 -1.15 -4.36
N VAL A 137 -2.09 -0.94 -3.14
CA VAL A 137 -3.37 -1.45 -2.66
C VAL A 137 -4.23 -0.30 -2.15
N TYR A 138 -5.53 -0.57 -2.04
CA TYR A 138 -6.53 0.41 -1.66
C TYR A 138 -7.42 -0.10 -0.54
N ARG A 139 -7.54 0.68 0.54
CA ARG A 139 -8.41 0.38 1.68
C ARG A 139 -9.36 1.54 1.95
N TYR A 140 -10.60 1.20 2.25
CA TYR A 140 -11.60 2.18 2.66
C TYR A 140 -11.41 2.52 4.13
N GLU A 141 -10.50 3.46 4.38
CA GLU A 141 -10.32 4.07 5.70
C GLU A 141 -11.35 5.19 5.89
N GLN A 142 -11.95 5.27 7.08
CA GLN A 142 -12.92 6.32 7.40
C GLN A 142 -12.25 7.69 7.29
N SER A 143 -12.99 8.72 6.86
CA SER A 143 -12.41 10.05 6.63
C SER A 143 -11.74 10.66 7.87
N GLY A 144 -12.28 10.39 9.07
CA GLY A 144 -11.73 10.84 10.35
C GLY A 144 -10.45 10.12 10.78
N GLU A 145 -10.12 8.99 10.16
CA GLU A 145 -8.92 8.20 10.49
C GLU A 145 -7.72 8.59 9.63
N LEU A 146 -7.94 9.32 8.53
CA LEU A 146 -6.88 9.69 7.59
C LEU A 146 -5.89 10.67 8.21
N ASN A 147 -4.59 10.39 8.08
CA ASN A 147 -3.55 11.22 8.68
C ASN A 147 -2.26 11.26 7.85
N GLY A 148 -2.10 12.33 7.06
CA GLY A 148 -0.90 12.57 6.26
C GLY A 148 -0.55 11.36 5.39
N LEU A 149 0.68 10.85 5.52
CA LEU A 149 1.12 9.57 4.94
C LEU A 149 0.98 8.36 5.88
N SER A 150 0.64 8.55 7.15
CA SER A 150 0.64 7.47 8.15
C SER A 150 -0.62 6.59 8.07
N ARG A 151 -1.76 7.18 7.68
CA ARG A 151 -3.00 6.45 7.44
C ARG A 151 -3.68 7.02 6.21
N VAL A 152 -3.71 6.22 5.15
CA VAL A 152 -4.10 6.61 3.78
C VAL A 152 -4.96 5.52 3.16
N ARG A 153 -5.72 5.88 2.13
CA ARG A 153 -6.57 4.94 1.38
C ARG A 153 -5.84 4.24 0.26
N GLY A 154 -4.79 4.85 -0.29
CA GLY A 154 -3.95 4.26 -1.33
C GLY A 154 -2.49 4.26 -0.88
N PHE A 155 -1.87 3.09 -0.86
CA PHE A 155 -0.48 2.93 -0.44
C PHE A 155 0.19 1.78 -1.16
N THR A 156 1.51 1.82 -1.22
CA THR A 156 2.34 0.77 -1.81
C THR A 156 3.08 0.06 -0.70
N GLN A 157 2.96 -1.27 -0.68
CA GLN A 157 3.70 -2.12 0.23
C GLN A 157 4.86 -2.76 -0.52
N ASP A 158 6.00 -2.93 0.13
CA ASP A 158 7.07 -3.86 -0.23
C ASP A 158 6.65 -5.31 0.07
N ASP A 159 5.56 -5.73 -0.58
CA ASP A 159 4.84 -6.96 -0.27
C ASP A 159 5.53 -8.20 -0.84
N ALA A 160 5.43 -9.33 -0.14
CA ALA A 160 6.00 -10.59 -0.61
C ALA A 160 5.26 -11.81 -0.06
N HIS A 161 5.21 -12.86 -0.89
CA HIS A 161 4.58 -14.14 -0.58
C HIS A 161 5.55 -15.28 -0.91
N ILE A 162 5.71 -16.22 0.03
CA ILE A 162 6.70 -17.31 0.02
C ILE A 162 5.99 -18.65 0.14
#